data_AF-T1A964-F1
#
_entry.id   AF-T1A964-F1
#
_cell.length_a   1.000
_cell.length_b   1.000
_cell.length_c   1.000
_cell.angle_alpha   90.00
_cell.angle_beta   90.00
_cell.angle_gamma   90.00
#
_symmetry.space_group_name_H-M   'P 1'
#
loop_
_entity.id
_entity.type
_entity.pdbx_description
1 polymer ?
#
loop_
_entity_poly.entity_id
_entity_poly.type
_entity_poly.pdbx_seq_one_letter_code
_entity_poly.pdbx_strand_id
1 'polypeptide(L)' 'MEKTTLYLPEDLKVAIRRAAAQKGVSEAEVIRQSIRQAIGASRPRPHGGLFSSGQPIARQADEMLAGFGER' A
#
# COMPACT_ATOMS: atom_id res chain seq x y z
N MET A 1 -9.25 12.39 -13.99
CA MET A 1 -9.09 13.03 -12.66
C MET A 1 -10.46 13.18 -12.06
N GLU A 2 -10.64 12.78 -10.81
CA GLU A 2 -11.89 13.00 -10.06
C GLU A 2 -11.70 14.16 -9.08
N LYS A 3 -12.67 15.09 -9.06
CA LYS A 3 -12.62 16.23 -8.14
C LYS A 3 -13.00 15.75 -6.74
N THR A 4 -12.08 15.88 -5.80
CA THR A 4 -12.30 15.53 -4.39
C THR A 4 -12.21 16.78 -3.53
N THR A 5 -13.16 16.98 -2.63
CA THR A 5 -13.17 18.08 -1.65
C THR A 5 -12.95 17.49 -0.26
N LEU A 6 -11.99 18.03 0.50
CA LEU A 6 -11.63 17.56 1.84
C LEU A 6 -11.58 18.75 2.79
N TYR A 7 -12.04 18.57 4.02
CA TYR A 7 -11.80 19.52 5.09
C TYR A 7 -10.41 19.24 5.69
N LEU A 8 -9.60 20.30 5.82
CA LEU A 8 -8.28 20.23 6.43
C LEU A 8 -8.27 21.11 7.69
N PRO A 9 -7.70 20.63 8.80
CA PRO A 9 -7.33 21.49 9.91
C PRO A 9 -6.43 22.65 9.44
N GLU A 10 -6.56 23.82 10.08
CA GLU A 10 -5.87 25.04 9.67
C GLU A 10 -4.33 24.91 9.75
N ASP A 11 -3.84 24.25 10.79
CA ASP A 11 -2.43 23.93 10.97
C ASP A 11 -1.88 23.08 9.82
N LEU A 12 -2.66 22.09 9.37
CA LEU A 12 -2.28 21.24 8.25
C LEU A 12 -2.24 22.04 6.94
N LYS A 13 -3.19 22.96 6.74
CA LYS A 13 -3.19 23.85 5.56
C LYS A 13 -1.95 24.75 5.53
N VAL A 14 -1.56 25.32 6.67
CA VAL A 14 -0.34 26.12 6.81
C VAL A 14 0.91 25.29 6.52
N ALA A 15 0.97 24.06 7.04
CA ALA A 15 2.10 23.15 6.78
C ALA A 15 2.24 22.81 5.28
N ILE A 16 1.11 22.53 4.60
CA ILE A 16 1.10 22.26 3.15
C ILE A 16 1.62 23.46 2.37
N ARG A 17 1.17 24.68 2.69
CA ARG A 17 1.64 25.92 2.03
C ARG A 17 3.15 26.11 2.19
N ARG A 18 3.68 25.89 3.39
CA ARG A 18 5.13 25.99 3.64
C ARG A 18 5.92 24.97 2.84
N ALA A 19 5.46 23.71 2.82
CA ALA A 19 6.09 22.66 2.04
C ALA A 19 6.06 22.95 0.53
N ALA A 20 4.93 23.46 0.03
CA ALA A 20 4.77 23.86 -1.37
C ALA A 20 5.76 24.95 -1.77
N ALA A 21 5.89 26.00 -0.94
CA ALA A 21 6.84 27.09 -1.17
C ALA A 21 8.29 26.60 -1.15
N GLN A 22 8.67 25.78 -0.17
CA GLN A 22 10.03 25.22 -0.07
C GLN A 22 10.40 24.34 -1.26
N LYS A 23 9.43 23.59 -1.80
CA LYS A 23 9.64 22.67 -2.94
C LYS A 23 9.43 23.33 -4.31
N GLY A 24 8.92 24.56 -4.36
CA GLY A 24 8.60 25.24 -5.61
C GLY A 24 7.48 24.58 -6.42
N VAL A 25 6.53 23.91 -5.76
CA VAL A 25 5.40 23.21 -6.42
C VAL A 25 4.06 23.67 -5.86
N SER A 26 2.96 23.34 -6.53
CA SER A 26 1.62 23.66 -6.02
C SER A 26 1.27 22.87 -4.75
N GLU A 27 0.43 23.46 -3.87
CA GLU A 27 -0.10 22.76 -2.69
C GLU A 27 -0.82 21.45 -3.08
N ALA A 28 -1.53 21.45 -4.21
CA ALA A 28 -2.18 20.26 -4.74
C ALA A 28 -1.19 19.14 -5.10
N GLU A 29 0.01 19.50 -5.57
CA GLU A 29 1.06 18.53 -5.88
C GLU A 29 1.65 17.93 -4.61
N VAL A 30 1.87 18.75 -3.58
CA VAL A 30 2.27 18.25 -2.24
C VAL A 30 1.25 17.22 -1.74
N ILE A 31 -0.04 17.56 -1.77
CA ILE A 31 -1.11 16.66 -1.32
C ILE A 31 -1.11 15.36 -2.13
N ARG A 32 -1.06 15.44 -3.48
CA ARG A 32 -1.04 14.24 -4.34
C ARG A 32 0.15 13.33 -4.07
N GLN A 33 1.35 13.90 -3.90
CA GLN A 33 2.56 13.13 -3.63
C GLN A 33 2.50 12.46 -2.26
N SER A 34 2.09 13.19 -1.22
CA SER A 34 1.94 12.65 0.13
C SER A 34 0.91 11.51 0.18
N ILE A 35 -0.24 11.68 -0.47
CA ILE A 35 -1.25 10.60 -0.56
C ILE A 35 -0.68 9.40 -1.29
N ARG A 36 -0.03 9.58 -2.45
CA ARG A 36 0.58 8.48 -3.22
C ARG A 36 1.64 7.73 -2.42
N GLN A 37 2.45 8.44 -1.65
CA GLN A 37 3.46 7.82 -0.80
C GLN A 37 2.82 7.03 0.35
N ALA A 38 1.78 7.58 0.98
CA ALA A 38 1.11 6.94 2.11
C ALA A 38 0.32 5.68 1.72
N ILE A 39 -0.38 5.71 0.57
CA ILE A 39 -1.15 4.54 0.08
C ILE A 39 -0.27 3.50 -0.61
N GLY A 40 1.00 3.83 -0.89
CA GLY A 40 1.90 3.03 -1.69
C GLY A 40 1.54 3.03 -3.18
N ALA A 41 2.42 2.45 -4.01
CA ALA A 41 2.01 2.07 -5.35
C ALA A 41 0.85 1.07 -5.27
N SER A 42 0.01 1.02 -6.31
CA SER A 42 -1.09 0.05 -6.47
C SER A 42 -0.71 -1.32 -5.91
N ARG A 43 -1.64 -1.99 -5.19
CA ARG A 43 -1.47 -3.34 -4.63
C ARG A 43 -0.45 -4.15 -5.43
N PRO A 44 0.69 -4.55 -4.84
CA PRO A 44 1.75 -5.22 -5.59
C PRO A 44 1.17 -6.47 -6.26
N ARG A 45 1.55 -6.70 -7.51
CA ARG A 45 1.10 -7.89 -8.24
C ARG A 45 1.68 -9.12 -7.53
N PRO A 46 0.86 -10.14 -7.23
CA PRO A 46 1.38 -11.37 -6.64
C PRO A 46 2.33 -12.05 -7.64
N HIS A 47 3.49 -12.48 -7.14
CA HIS A 47 4.42 -13.32 -7.88
C HIS A 47 4.27 -14.76 -7.41
N GLY A 48 3.75 -15.63 -8.27
CA GLY A 48 3.68 -17.07 -8.05
C GLY A 48 4.98 -17.77 -8.47
N GLY A 49 5.07 -19.08 -8.21
CA GLY A 49 6.21 -19.90 -8.67
C GLY A 49 7.54 -19.55 -8.00
N LEU A 50 7.50 -19.14 -6.72
CA LEU A 50 8.71 -18.78 -5.95
C LEU A 50 9.73 -19.92 -5.86
N PHE A 51 9.27 -21.16 -5.93
CA PHE A 51 10.09 -22.36 -5.97
C PHE A 51 9.37 -23.46 -6.74
N SER A 52 10.14 -24.42 -7.26
CA SER A 52 9.60 -25.65 -7.82
C SER A 52 9.42 -26.69 -6.72
N SER A 53 8.19 -27.14 -6.48
CA SER A 53 7.92 -28.27 -5.60
C SER A 53 7.96 -29.57 -6.42
N GLY A 54 8.78 -30.53 -6.00
CA GLY A 54 8.88 -31.84 -6.66
C GLY A 54 7.62 -32.72 -6.52
N GLN A 55 6.65 -32.32 -5.68
CA GLN A 55 5.38 -33.01 -5.47
C GLN A 55 4.24 -31.99 -5.34
N PRO A 56 3.03 -32.25 -5.89
CA PRO A 56 1.89 -31.33 -5.83
C PRO A 56 1.16 -31.40 -4.48
N ILE A 57 1.87 -31.10 -3.39
CA ILE A 57 1.39 -31.22 -2.00
C ILE A 57 0.09 -30.47 -1.72
N ALA A 58 -0.17 -29.40 -2.48
CA ALA A 58 -1.41 -28.63 -2.41
C ALA A 58 -2.68 -29.48 -2.66
N ARG A 59 -2.57 -30.65 -3.29
CA ARG A 59 -3.69 -31.57 -3.53
C ARG A 59 -3.98 -32.51 -2.35
N GLN A 60 -3.07 -32.61 -1.39
CA GLN A 60 -3.14 -33.52 -0.24
C GLN A 60 -3.06 -32.74 1.08
N ALA A 61 -3.49 -31.48 1.06
CA ALA A 61 -3.32 -30.57 2.19
C ALA A 61 -3.93 -31.13 3.49
N ASP A 62 -5.11 -31.75 3.41
CA ASP A 62 -5.82 -32.29 4.57
C ASP A 62 -5.05 -33.44 5.23
N GLU A 63 -4.50 -34.37 4.44
CA GLU A 63 -3.68 -35.47 4.94
C GLU A 63 -2.38 -34.97 5.56
N MET A 64 -1.75 -33.97 4.93
CA MET A 64 -0.49 -33.39 5.40
C MET A 64 -0.64 -32.56 6.68
N LEU A 65 -1.84 -32.10 7.00
CA LEU A 65 -2.13 -31.33 8.21
C LEU A 65 -2.53 -32.21 9.40
N ALA A 66 -2.57 -33.53 9.26
CA ALA A 66 -2.84 -34.43 10.38
C ALA A 66 -1.81 -34.24 11.51
N GLY A 67 -2.28 -34.05 12.74
CA GLY A 67 -1.43 -33.78 13.91
C GLY A 67 -0.87 -32.35 14.00
N PHE A 68 -1.22 -31.46 13.06
CA PHE A 68 -0.80 -30.06 13.12
C PHE A 68 -1.47 -29.33 14.30
N GLY A 69 -0.66 -28.95 15.30
CA GLY A 69 -1.12 -28.19 16.47
C GLY A 69 -1.50 -29.03 17.70
N GLU A 70 -1.31 -30.35 17.66
CA GLU A 70 -1.43 -31.20 18.85
C GLU A 70 -0.18 -31.05 19.74
N ARG A 71 -0.38 -31.08 21.07
CA ARG A 71 0.67 -30.79 22.08
C ARG A 71 1.41 -32.03 22.55
#